data_AF-A0A4Y2I6D9-F1
#
_entry.id   AF-A0A4Y2I6D9-F1
#
_cell.length_a   1.000
_cell.length_b   1.000
_cell.length_c   1.000
_cell.angle_alpha   90.00
_cell.angle_beta   90.00
_cell.angle_gamma   90.00
#
_symmetry.space_group_name_H-M   'P 1'
#
loop_
_entity.id
_entity.type
_entity.pdbx_description
1 polymer ?
#
loop_
_entity_poly.entity_id
_entity_poly.type
_entity_poly.pdbx_seq_one_letter_code
_entity_poly.pdbx_strand_id
1 'polypeptide(L)'
;MSSDDSDCSEDIPEVAECQRLCEKFAEITGTDEACAQFYLQDRKWSLEQSVHDFFEDRNNKGAVRVNDKKEAQVVVVVDGSNKGLAAAATAVLAESALCRNAGNSSQKRASTTSAEELNSGTKKTKTNLTFITWNIDGLNEKNLMLRTKAVCKAILNEQADIVFLQEIVPESAEYFLKHLTDYHCLFGNEVGYFVGTFLKKSTVSYKEFKIIDFTTRMMRNCLKVNAVYKNKNVVLFNSHLESTVEGADERKVQLKQMFKEVMACPADTTAIFAGDLNLRDKEVIVSWLVLSVWYCVIHNILYI
;
A
#
# COMPACT_ATOMS: atom_id res chain seq x y z
N MET A 1 -39.87 -29.27 -33.50
CA MET A 1 -39.97 -27.81 -33.29
C MET A 1 -39.43 -27.55 -31.88
N SER A 2 -38.23 -26.98 -31.68
CA SER A 2 -37.88 -25.54 -31.79
C SER A 2 -38.78 -24.67 -30.92
N SER A 3 -38.35 -23.71 -30.10
CA SER A 3 -37.08 -23.14 -29.64
C SER A 3 -37.45 -22.15 -28.52
N ASP A 4 -36.48 -21.65 -27.75
CA ASP A 4 -36.35 -20.27 -27.25
C ASP A 4 -35.90 -20.19 -25.78
N ASP A 5 -34.62 -20.47 -25.56
CA ASP A 5 -33.81 -19.82 -24.53
C ASP A 5 -33.02 -18.69 -25.23
N SER A 6 -33.48 -17.45 -25.04
CA SER A 6 -32.91 -16.23 -25.61
C SER A 6 -31.82 -15.65 -24.69
N ASP A 7 -30.57 -15.87 -25.11
CA ASP A 7 -29.45 -14.93 -25.23
C ASP A 7 -29.26 -13.79 -24.19
N CYS A 8 -28.15 -13.88 -23.45
CA CYS A 8 -27.38 -12.75 -22.89
C CYS A 8 -25.89 -13.14 -22.89
N SER A 9 -25.32 -13.39 -24.07
CA SER A 9 -23.87 -13.54 -24.25
C SER A 9 -23.26 -12.21 -24.69
N GLU A 10 -22.76 -11.42 -23.74
CA GLU A 10 -22.05 -10.15 -24.05
C GLU A 10 -20.76 -10.44 -24.83
N ASP A 11 -20.57 -9.70 -25.92
CA ASP A 11 -19.56 -9.81 -26.99
C ASP A 11 -18.10 -9.91 -26.51
N ILE A 12 -17.65 -11.10 -26.11
CA ILE A 12 -16.23 -11.41 -25.91
C ILE A 12 -15.75 -12.20 -27.15
N PRO A 13 -14.74 -11.70 -27.90
CA PRO A 13 -14.18 -12.44 -29.02
C PRO A 13 -13.66 -13.81 -28.59
N GLU A 14 -13.56 -14.75 -29.54
CA GLU A 14 -12.97 -16.06 -29.28
C GLU A 14 -11.57 -15.92 -28.66
N VAL A 15 -11.18 -16.84 -27.77
CA VAL A 15 -9.93 -16.77 -26.99
C VAL A 15 -8.69 -16.61 -27.88
N ALA A 16 -8.69 -17.25 -29.05
CA ALA A 16 -7.62 -17.11 -30.04
C ALA A 16 -7.50 -15.69 -30.60
N GLU A 17 -8.64 -15.01 -30.80
CA GLU A 17 -8.68 -13.64 -31.28
C GLU A 17 -8.27 -12.64 -30.18
N CYS A 18 -8.68 -12.90 -28.94
CA CYS A 18 -8.24 -12.14 -27.77
C CYS A 18 -6.71 -12.14 -27.64
N GLN A 19 -6.09 -13.32 -27.72
CA GLN A 19 -4.64 -13.47 -27.65
C GLN A 19 -3.95 -12.72 -28.80
N ARG A 20 -4.47 -12.86 -30.03
CA ARG A 20 -3.95 -12.17 -31.21
C ARG A 20 -4.04 -10.65 -31.10
N LEU A 21 -5.06 -10.12 -30.42
CA LEU A 21 -5.20 -8.68 -30.18
C LEU A 21 -4.22 -8.20 -29.12
N CYS A 22 -3.99 -8.98 -28.05
CA CYS A 22 -2.99 -8.67 -27.04
C CYS A 22 -1.57 -8.61 -27.63
N GLU A 23 -1.20 -9.59 -28.44
CA GLU A 23 0.10 -9.63 -29.12
C GLU A 23 0.30 -8.42 -30.04
N LYS A 24 -0.71 -8.09 -30.86
CA LYS A 24 -0.63 -6.94 -31.77
C LYS A 24 -0.56 -5.61 -31.03
N PHE A 25 -1.32 -5.46 -29.94
CA PHE A 25 -1.24 -4.25 -29.12
C PHE A 25 0.17 -4.11 -28.55
N ALA A 26 0.71 -5.16 -27.93
CA ALA A 26 2.05 -5.18 -27.35
C ALA A 26 3.14 -4.83 -28.38
N GLU A 27 3.02 -5.37 -29.60
CA GLU A 27 3.91 -5.06 -30.73
C GLU A 27 3.85 -3.58 -31.13
N ILE A 28 2.65 -3.00 -31.22
CA ILE A 28 2.45 -1.60 -31.64
C ILE A 28 2.90 -0.60 -30.57
N THR A 29 2.65 -0.89 -29.29
CA THR A 29 2.90 0.01 -28.17
C THR A 29 4.28 -0.17 -27.53
N GLY A 30 4.96 -1.27 -27.86
CA GLY A 30 6.24 -1.68 -27.25
C GLY A 30 6.07 -2.11 -25.78
N THR A 31 4.91 -2.68 -25.42
CA THR A 31 4.59 -3.17 -24.08
C THR A 31 4.53 -4.70 -24.03
N ASP A 32 4.11 -5.25 -22.89
CA ASP A 32 3.82 -6.69 -22.74
C ASP A 32 2.33 -7.01 -22.98
N GLU A 33 2.04 -8.31 -23.08
CA GLU A 33 0.67 -8.84 -23.29
C GLU A 33 -0.25 -8.57 -22.09
N ALA A 34 0.30 -8.45 -20.88
CA ALA A 34 -0.47 -8.13 -19.68
C ALA A 34 -1.01 -6.70 -19.71
N CYS A 35 -0.19 -5.73 -20.14
CA CYS A 35 -0.60 -4.36 -20.40
C CYS A 35 -1.64 -4.29 -21.53
N ALA A 36 -1.44 -5.08 -22.59
CA ALA A 36 -2.39 -5.17 -23.69
C ALA A 36 -3.78 -5.65 -23.25
N GLN A 37 -3.81 -6.72 -22.45
CA GLN A 37 -5.04 -7.30 -21.94
C GLN A 37 -5.83 -6.31 -21.08
N PHE A 38 -5.15 -5.50 -20.27
CA PHE A 38 -5.77 -4.46 -19.46
C PHE A 38 -6.51 -3.42 -20.31
N TYR A 39 -5.87 -2.93 -21.38
CA TYR A 39 -6.52 -1.92 -22.25
C TYR A 39 -7.66 -2.51 -23.07
N LEU A 40 -7.48 -3.73 -23.60
CA LEU A 40 -8.44 -4.38 -24.50
C LEU A 40 -9.72 -4.82 -23.77
N GLN A 41 -9.63 -5.32 -22.54
CA GLN A 41 -10.81 -5.77 -21.78
C GLN A 41 -11.77 -4.61 -21.46
N ASP A 42 -11.23 -3.42 -21.15
CA ASP A 42 -12.02 -2.24 -20.83
C ASP A 42 -12.66 -1.58 -22.07
N ARG A 43 -12.17 -1.90 -23.27
CA ARG A 43 -12.54 -1.22 -24.54
C ARG A 43 -13.18 -2.16 -25.54
N LYS A 44 -13.91 -3.16 -25.02
CA LYS A 44 -14.66 -4.15 -25.82
C LYS A 44 -13.77 -4.83 -26.87
N TRP A 45 -12.51 -5.07 -26.55
CA TRP A 45 -11.51 -5.68 -27.43
C TRP A 45 -11.26 -4.91 -28.75
N SER A 46 -11.54 -3.60 -28.80
CA SER A 46 -11.17 -2.74 -29.93
C SER A 46 -9.68 -2.38 -29.87
N LEU A 47 -8.89 -2.88 -30.81
CA LEU A 47 -7.45 -2.64 -30.88
C LEU A 47 -7.14 -1.15 -31.14
N GLU A 48 -7.82 -0.55 -32.10
CA GLU A 48 -7.58 0.83 -32.53
C GLU A 48 -7.89 1.83 -31.41
N GLN A 49 -9.01 1.63 -30.71
CA GLN A 49 -9.39 2.48 -29.57
C GLN A 49 -8.41 2.30 -28.41
N SER A 50 -8.00 1.07 -28.13
CA SER A 50 -7.03 0.77 -27.08
C SER A 50 -5.68 1.43 -27.34
N VAL A 51 -5.18 1.34 -28.58
CA VAL A 51 -3.88 1.93 -28.96
C VAL A 51 -3.93 3.46 -28.95
N HIS A 52 -5.02 4.05 -29.44
CA HIS A 52 -5.22 5.49 -29.41
C HIS A 52 -5.15 6.03 -27.97
N ASP A 53 -5.91 5.42 -27.06
CA ASP A 53 -5.95 5.81 -25.65
C ASP A 53 -4.59 5.62 -24.98
N PHE A 54 -3.84 4.56 -25.32
CA PHE A 54 -2.49 4.34 -24.80
C PHE A 54 -1.51 5.46 -25.20
N PHE A 55 -1.55 5.91 -26.45
CA PHE A 55 -0.67 6.99 -26.91
C PHE A 55 -1.12 8.36 -26.43
N GLU A 56 -2.42 8.61 -26.27
CA GLU A 56 -2.92 9.81 -25.59
C GLU A 56 -2.48 9.86 -24.13
N ASP A 57 -2.54 8.72 -23.41
CA ASP A 57 -2.05 8.59 -22.04
C ASP A 57 -0.54 8.90 -21.93
N ARG A 58 0.25 8.50 -22.93
CA ARG A 58 1.70 8.77 -23.00
C ARG A 58 2.04 10.20 -23.43
N ASN A 59 1.24 10.83 -24.29
CA ASN A 59 1.51 12.19 -24.76
C ASN A 59 1.05 13.25 -23.77
N ASN A 60 -0.02 12.99 -23.00
CA ASN A 60 -0.52 13.93 -21.98
C ASN A 60 0.23 13.85 -20.63
N LYS A 61 1.21 12.95 -20.46
CA LYS A 61 1.97 12.80 -19.21
C LYS A 61 3.47 12.70 -19.48
N GLY A 62 4.24 13.54 -18.77
CA GLY A 62 5.70 13.59 -18.84
C GLY A 62 6.36 12.21 -18.71
N ALA A 63 7.19 11.89 -19.70
CA ALA A 63 7.84 10.60 -19.91
C ALA A 63 8.46 9.96 -18.65
N VAL A 64 8.14 8.68 -18.43
CA VAL A 64 9.05 7.74 -17.75
C VAL A 64 10.29 7.62 -18.64
N ARG A 65 11.42 8.19 -18.21
CA ARG A 65 12.73 7.93 -18.83
C ARG A 65 13.45 6.87 -18.02
N VAL A 66 13.66 5.72 -18.65
CA VAL A 66 14.59 4.70 -18.16
C VAL A 66 16.00 5.25 -18.37
N ASN A 67 16.77 5.41 -17.30
CA ASN A 67 18.20 5.72 -17.39
C ASN A 67 18.98 4.39 -17.34
N ASP A 68 20.11 4.32 -18.05
CA ASP A 68 20.92 3.10 -18.27
C ASP A 68 21.56 2.45 -17.02
N LYS A 69 21.14 2.84 -15.81
CA LYS A 69 21.52 2.17 -14.57
C LYS A 69 20.26 1.56 -13.97
N LYS A 70 20.23 0.22 -13.91
CA LYS A 70 19.15 -0.65 -13.41
C LYS A 70 18.80 -0.37 -11.93
N GLU A 71 18.26 0.81 -11.63
CA GLU A 71 17.68 1.16 -10.34
C GLU A 71 16.32 1.83 -10.61
N ALA A 72 15.24 1.13 -10.23
CA ALA A 72 13.90 1.69 -10.28
C ALA A 72 13.77 2.70 -9.14
N GLN A 73 13.79 4.00 -9.47
CA GLN A 73 13.51 5.05 -8.52
C GLN A 73 11.99 5.23 -8.41
N VAL A 74 11.42 4.95 -7.24
CA VAL A 74 10.00 5.17 -6.95
C VAL A 74 9.76 6.67 -6.78
N VAL A 75 9.13 7.29 -7.78
CA VAL A 75 8.54 8.64 -7.68
C VAL A 75 7.03 8.47 -7.76
N VAL A 76 6.35 8.55 -6.62
CA VAL A 76 4.89 8.63 -6.57
C VAL A 76 4.51 10.08 -6.85
N VAL A 77 4.15 10.37 -8.10
CA VAL A 77 3.54 11.66 -8.45
C VAL A 77 2.09 11.62 -8.01
N VAL A 78 1.76 12.39 -6.97
CA VAL A 78 0.38 12.69 -6.60
C VAL A 78 -0.05 13.88 -7.43
N ASP A 79 -0.61 13.61 -8.60
CA ASP A 79 -1.42 14.59 -9.31
C ASP A 79 -2.73 13.93 -9.76
N GLY A 80 -3.84 14.63 -9.54
CA GLY A 80 -5.21 14.13 -9.48
C GLY A 80 -5.80 13.69 -10.81
N SER A 81 -5.24 12.64 -11.43
CA SER A 81 -5.79 12.01 -12.62
C SER A 81 -6.52 10.69 -12.31
N ASN A 82 -7.54 10.38 -13.12
CA ASN A 82 -8.51 9.30 -12.94
C ASN A 82 -7.94 7.87 -12.78
N LYS A 83 -8.80 7.03 -12.17
CA LYS A 83 -8.58 5.73 -11.50
C LYS A 83 -7.88 4.59 -12.27
N GLY A 84 -7.47 4.76 -13.52
CA GLY A 84 -6.76 3.71 -14.29
C GLY A 84 -5.26 3.61 -13.98
N LEU A 85 -4.63 4.73 -13.60
CA LEU A 85 -3.15 4.82 -13.53
C LEU A 85 -2.55 4.15 -12.28
N ALA A 86 -3.31 4.09 -11.18
CA ALA A 86 -2.87 3.43 -9.94
C ALA A 86 -2.86 1.89 -10.08
N ALA A 87 -3.78 1.35 -10.89
CA ALA A 87 -3.86 -0.09 -11.17
C ALA A 87 -2.67 -0.57 -12.03
N ALA A 88 -2.31 0.19 -13.06
CA ALA A 88 -1.15 -0.11 -13.90
C ALA A 88 0.18 -0.06 -13.12
N ALA A 89 0.36 0.93 -12.24
CA ALA A 89 1.52 1.00 -11.35
C ALA A 89 1.60 -0.20 -10.37
N THR A 90 0.45 -0.74 -9.95
CA THR A 90 0.38 -1.91 -9.08
C THR A 90 0.66 -3.22 -9.83
N ALA A 91 0.22 -3.34 -11.09
CA ALA A 91 0.48 -4.50 -11.94
C ALA A 91 1.98 -4.64 -12.29
N VAL A 92 2.65 -3.53 -12.62
CA VAL A 92 4.11 -3.52 -12.88
C VAL A 92 4.92 -3.92 -11.63
N LEU A 93 4.43 -3.60 -10.44
CA LEU A 93 5.05 -4.01 -9.17
C LEU A 93 4.93 -5.52 -8.91
N ALA A 94 3.80 -6.15 -9.27
CA ALA A 94 3.56 -7.57 -9.08
C ALA A 94 4.47 -8.46 -9.97
N GLU A 95 4.69 -8.07 -11.23
CA GLU A 95 5.59 -8.77 -12.16
C GLU A 95 7.06 -8.73 -11.71
N SER A 96 7.54 -7.57 -11.23
CA SER A 96 8.93 -7.42 -10.74
C SER A 96 9.27 -8.26 -9.49
N ALA A 97 8.25 -8.74 -8.78
CA ALA A 97 8.40 -9.63 -7.63
C ALA A 97 8.43 -11.11 -8.06
N LEU A 98 7.78 -11.48 -9.17
CA LEU A 98 7.65 -12.86 -9.63
C LEU A 98 8.88 -13.36 -10.42
N CYS A 99 9.66 -12.46 -11.04
CA CYS A 99 10.86 -12.86 -11.80
C CYS A 99 12.17 -13.00 -10.98
N ARG A 100 12.14 -12.94 -9.64
CA ARG A 100 13.37 -12.95 -8.81
C ARG A 100 13.87 -14.33 -8.35
N ASN A 101 13.18 -15.42 -8.68
CA ASN A 101 13.62 -16.79 -8.36
C ASN A 101 14.10 -17.55 -9.61
N ALA A 102 15.18 -17.07 -10.22
CA ALA A 102 16.06 -17.91 -11.04
C ALA A 102 17.45 -17.26 -11.13
N GLY A 103 18.50 -17.95 -10.66
CA GLY A 103 19.88 -17.64 -11.05
C GLY A 103 20.88 -17.45 -9.90
N ASN A 104 21.74 -18.46 -9.78
CA ASN A 104 22.87 -18.59 -8.87
C ASN A 104 23.99 -17.52 -8.97
N SER A 105 24.75 -17.47 -7.86
CA SER A 105 26.22 -17.40 -7.77
C SER A 105 26.98 -16.05 -7.79
N SER A 106 27.71 -15.85 -6.68
CA SER A 106 29.14 -15.49 -6.60
C SER A 106 29.66 -14.22 -7.31
N GLN A 107 30.11 -13.22 -6.54
CA GLN A 107 31.53 -12.84 -6.44
C GLN A 107 31.77 -11.64 -5.52
N LYS A 108 32.78 -11.79 -4.65
CA LYS A 108 33.46 -10.74 -3.88
C LYS A 108 34.16 -9.75 -4.83
N ARG A 109 34.16 -8.45 -4.48
CA ARG A 109 35.39 -7.64 -4.54
C ARG A 109 35.33 -6.42 -3.63
N ALA A 110 36.36 -6.28 -2.81
CA ALA A 110 36.67 -5.11 -2.01
C ALA A 110 37.56 -4.14 -2.81
N SER A 111 37.47 -2.84 -2.50
CA SER A 111 38.53 -1.86 -2.77
C SER A 111 38.42 -0.66 -1.81
N THR A 112 39.29 -0.66 -0.80
CA THR A 112 39.93 0.50 -0.14
C THR A 112 40.56 1.42 -1.21
N THR A 113 40.74 2.75 -1.12
CA THR A 113 40.97 3.74 -0.04
C THR A 113 40.76 5.11 -0.73
N SER A 114 40.35 6.21 -0.08
CA SER A 114 41.25 7.26 0.43
C SER A 114 40.41 8.38 1.07
N ALA A 115 40.97 8.99 2.12
CA ALA A 115 40.35 9.97 2.99
C ALA A 115 40.43 11.41 2.45
N GLU A 116 39.73 12.30 3.18
CA GLU A 116 39.80 13.76 3.21
C GLU A 116 38.85 14.51 2.27
N GLU A 117 37.68 14.87 2.80
CA GLU A 117 37.21 16.26 2.74
C GLU A 117 36.35 16.59 3.96
N LEU A 118 36.73 17.69 4.61
CA LEU A 118 36.20 18.18 5.89
C LEU A 118 34.84 18.86 5.71
N ASN A 119 33.88 18.38 6.51
CA ASN A 119 32.97 19.17 7.33
C ASN A 119 32.38 20.48 6.75
N SER A 120 31.19 20.39 6.15
CA SER A 120 30.18 21.43 6.32
C SER A 120 28.86 20.77 6.76
N GLY A 121 28.48 21.05 8.00
CA GLY A 121 27.29 20.52 8.64
C GLY A 121 26.02 21.11 8.06
N THR A 122 25.53 20.52 6.97
CA THR A 122 24.11 20.53 6.65
C THR A 122 23.63 19.09 6.78
N LYS A 123 22.96 18.77 7.89
CA LYS A 123 22.18 17.52 7.98
C LYS A 123 21.21 17.56 6.79
N LYS A 124 21.49 16.81 5.72
CA LYS A 124 20.57 16.61 4.60
C LYS A 124 19.24 16.22 5.22
N THR A 125 18.27 17.13 5.18
CA THR A 125 16.96 16.90 5.75
C THR A 125 16.32 15.80 4.90
N LYS A 126 16.13 14.62 5.50
CA LYS A 126 15.52 13.46 4.85
C LYS A 126 14.24 13.92 4.15
N THR A 127 14.17 13.85 2.83
CA THR A 127 13.07 14.46 2.05
C THR A 127 11.76 13.71 2.24
N ASN A 128 11.85 12.38 2.33
CA ASN A 128 10.72 11.46 2.28
C ASN A 128 10.33 10.98 3.67
N LEU A 129 9.03 10.88 3.91
CA LEU A 129 8.47 10.18 5.08
C LEU A 129 8.70 8.68 4.89
N THR A 130 9.21 8.00 5.91
CA THR A 130 9.36 6.53 5.90
C THR A 130 8.57 5.90 7.02
N PHE A 131 8.04 4.71 6.78
CA PHE A 131 7.38 3.96 7.82
C PHE A 131 7.64 2.46 7.70
N ILE A 132 7.50 1.77 8.83
CA ILE A 132 7.53 0.31 8.93
C ILE A 132 6.14 -0.15 9.34
N THR A 133 5.69 -1.29 8.80
CA THR A 133 4.55 -2.04 9.36
C THR A 133 4.97 -3.46 9.65
N TRP A 134 4.67 -3.97 10.84
CA TRP A 134 5.11 -5.29 11.26
C TRP A 134 4.19 -5.91 12.33
N ASN A 135 3.56 -7.04 11.99
CA ASN A 135 2.99 -7.95 12.99
C ASN A 135 4.13 -8.71 13.67
N ILE A 136 4.34 -8.46 14.97
CA ILE A 136 5.49 -8.99 15.72
C ILE A 136 5.21 -10.31 16.42
N ASP A 137 4.01 -10.89 16.24
CA ASP A 137 3.58 -12.18 16.78
C ASP A 137 3.80 -12.29 18.30
N GLY A 138 3.45 -11.26 19.05
CA GLY A 138 3.67 -11.22 20.51
C GLY A 138 2.83 -12.23 21.29
N LEU A 139 1.84 -12.85 20.64
CA LEU A 139 1.06 -13.96 21.18
C LEU A 139 1.88 -15.25 21.33
N ASN A 140 2.96 -15.38 20.57
CA ASN A 140 3.86 -16.51 20.69
C ASN A 140 4.91 -16.26 21.77
N GLU A 141 4.68 -16.88 22.93
CA GLU A 141 5.52 -16.76 24.13
C GLU A 141 6.96 -17.27 23.91
N LYS A 142 7.19 -18.12 22.89
CA LYS A 142 8.51 -18.69 22.63
C LYS A 142 9.50 -17.59 22.26
N ASN A 143 10.48 -17.40 23.15
CA ASN A 143 11.54 -16.39 23.01
C ASN A 143 11.00 -14.96 22.84
N LEU A 144 9.80 -14.67 23.39
CA LEU A 144 9.12 -13.38 23.25
C LEU A 144 10.08 -12.21 23.46
N MET A 145 10.75 -12.15 24.62
CA MET A 145 11.66 -11.05 24.93
C MET A 145 12.90 -10.97 24.05
N LEU A 146 13.43 -12.09 23.56
CA LEU A 146 14.55 -12.06 22.62
C LEU A 146 14.12 -11.45 21.28
N ARG A 147 12.92 -11.80 20.80
CA ARG A 147 12.33 -11.25 19.58
C ARG A 147 11.97 -9.78 19.74
N THR A 148 11.35 -9.38 20.84
CA THR A 148 11.04 -7.97 21.13
C THR A 148 12.30 -7.11 21.18
N LYS A 149 13.39 -7.60 21.78
CA LYS A 149 14.71 -6.95 21.74
C LYS A 149 15.21 -6.79 20.30
N ALA A 150 15.06 -7.82 19.46
CA ALA A 150 15.45 -7.77 18.06
C ALA A 150 14.61 -6.76 17.26
N VAL A 151 13.28 -6.73 17.45
CA VAL A 151 12.38 -5.74 16.85
C VAL A 151 12.77 -4.33 17.26
N CYS A 152 13.00 -4.10 18.56
CA CYS A 152 13.44 -2.80 19.08
C CYS A 152 14.75 -2.35 18.43
N LYS A 153 15.72 -3.26 18.29
CA LYS A 153 17.00 -2.98 17.62
C LYS A 153 16.81 -2.66 16.13
N ALA A 154 15.93 -3.38 15.44
CA ALA A 154 15.62 -3.12 14.03
C ALA A 154 15.03 -1.71 13.86
N ILE A 155 14.06 -1.31 14.70
CA ILE A 155 13.47 0.03 14.67
C ILE A 155 14.54 1.12 14.87
N LEU A 156 15.42 0.95 15.86
CA LEU A 156 16.49 1.91 16.15
C LEU A 156 17.54 2.00 15.03
N ASN A 157 17.76 0.90 14.28
CA ASN A 157 18.68 0.88 13.15
C ASN A 157 18.08 1.54 11.90
N GLU A 158 16.84 1.17 11.55
CA GLU A 158 16.15 1.70 10.37
C GLU A 158 15.79 3.19 10.53
N GLN A 159 15.63 3.65 11.78
CA GLN A 159 15.38 5.06 12.08
C GLN A 159 14.15 5.63 11.35
N ALA A 160 13.15 4.78 11.10
CA ALA A 160 11.90 5.11 10.41
C ALA A 160 11.14 6.23 11.15
N ASP A 161 10.39 7.05 10.41
CA ASP A 161 9.67 8.19 10.99
C ASP A 161 8.40 7.72 11.72
N ILE A 162 7.77 6.67 11.20
CA ILE A 162 6.56 6.05 11.76
C ILE A 162 6.76 4.53 11.81
N VAL A 163 6.29 3.87 12.87
CA VAL A 163 6.28 2.40 12.97
C VAL A 163 4.90 1.94 13.39
N PHE A 164 4.31 1.04 12.60
CA PHE A 164 3.05 0.38 12.88
C PHE A 164 3.32 -1.06 13.32
N LEU A 165 2.98 -1.39 14.55
CA LEU A 165 3.11 -2.75 15.06
C LEU A 165 1.74 -3.36 15.34
N GLN A 166 1.62 -4.66 15.12
CA GLN A 166 0.46 -5.48 15.47
C GLN A 166 0.90 -6.63 16.38
N GLU A 167 -0.03 -7.17 17.18
CA GLU A 167 0.23 -8.21 18.18
C GLU A 167 1.28 -7.83 19.23
N ILE A 168 1.27 -6.58 19.71
CA ILE A 168 2.01 -6.19 20.90
C ILE A 168 1.27 -6.71 22.13
N VAL A 169 2.02 -7.25 23.09
CA VAL A 169 1.53 -7.64 24.43
C VAL A 169 2.14 -6.71 25.50
N PRO A 170 1.56 -6.62 26.72
CA PRO A 170 2.02 -5.70 27.77
C PRO A 170 3.51 -5.78 28.08
N GLU A 171 4.08 -6.98 28.15
CA GLU A 171 5.52 -7.19 28.39
C GLU A 171 6.39 -6.55 27.30
N SER A 172 5.96 -6.65 26.04
CA SER A 172 6.67 -6.01 24.93
C SER A 172 6.46 -4.49 24.92
N ALA A 173 5.26 -4.02 25.26
CA ALA A 173 4.95 -2.60 25.35
C ALA A 173 5.82 -1.88 26.40
N GLU A 174 5.99 -2.48 27.59
CA GLU A 174 6.88 -1.97 28.63
C GLU A 174 8.32 -1.89 28.13
N TYR A 175 8.79 -2.93 27.44
CA TYR A 175 10.12 -2.95 26.86
C TYR A 175 10.33 -1.82 25.83
N PHE A 176 9.37 -1.62 24.92
CA PHE A 176 9.44 -0.54 23.93
C PHE A 176 9.43 0.84 24.57
N LEU A 177 8.56 1.09 25.55
CA LEU A 177 8.53 2.37 26.28
C LEU A 177 9.88 2.72 26.92
N LYS A 178 10.57 1.71 27.45
CA LYS A 178 11.87 1.88 28.12
C LYS A 178 13.03 2.11 27.14
N HIS A 179 13.00 1.55 25.94
CA HIS A 179 14.16 1.52 25.03
C HIS A 179 13.98 2.37 23.76
N LEU A 180 12.76 2.64 23.33
CA LEU A 180 12.45 3.53 22.19
C LEU A 180 12.17 4.95 22.67
N THR A 181 13.07 5.51 23.48
CA THR A 181 12.92 6.84 24.09
C THR A 181 12.83 7.97 23.06
N ASP A 182 13.34 7.75 21.85
CA ASP A 182 13.31 8.71 20.74
C ASP A 182 11.99 8.67 19.97
N TYR A 183 11.07 7.78 20.37
CA TYR A 183 9.75 7.61 19.78
C TYR A 183 8.65 7.92 20.81
N HIS A 184 7.55 8.49 20.34
CA HIS A 184 6.28 8.45 21.05
C HIS A 184 5.63 7.10 20.77
N CYS A 185 5.52 6.23 21.79
CA CYS A 185 4.88 4.93 21.65
C CYS A 185 3.40 5.04 22.05
N LEU A 186 2.50 4.98 21.07
CA LEU A 186 1.04 5.03 21.29
C LEU A 186 0.48 3.62 21.13
N PHE A 187 -0.39 3.19 22.03
CA PHE A 187 -0.94 1.84 22.06
C PHE A 187 -2.46 1.85 21.89
N GLY A 188 -2.97 0.84 21.19
CA GLY A 188 -4.40 0.68 20.91
C GLY A 188 -5.20 0.03 22.04
N ASN A 189 -4.52 -0.53 23.05
CA ASN A 189 -5.10 -1.14 24.25
C ASN A 189 -4.00 -1.28 25.33
N GLU A 190 -4.39 -1.74 26.52
CA GLU A 190 -3.48 -2.03 27.63
C GLU A 190 -3.49 -3.52 28.03
N VAL A 191 -4.54 -4.26 27.65
CA VAL A 191 -4.75 -5.66 28.03
C VAL A 191 -4.76 -6.56 26.79
N GLY A 192 -4.29 -7.80 26.95
CA GLY A 192 -4.28 -8.80 25.89
C GLY A 192 -3.21 -8.52 24.85
N TYR A 193 -3.59 -8.47 23.58
CA TYR A 193 -2.72 -8.06 22.49
C TYR A 193 -3.35 -6.90 21.72
N PHE A 194 -2.52 -6.02 21.19
CA PHE A 194 -2.98 -4.77 20.60
C PHE A 194 -2.02 -4.23 19.55
N VAL A 195 -2.48 -3.22 18.82
CA VAL A 195 -1.66 -2.46 17.88
C VAL A 195 -0.90 -1.34 18.58
N GLY A 196 0.21 -0.91 17.99
CA GLY A 196 0.98 0.24 18.48
C GLY A 196 1.50 1.09 17.32
N THR A 197 1.41 2.41 17.45
CA THR A 197 1.89 3.36 16.46
C THR A 197 2.97 4.21 17.09
N PHE A 198 4.21 4.07 16.62
CA PHE A 198 5.37 4.75 17.18
C PHE A 198 5.82 5.87 16.26
N LEU A 199 5.97 7.08 16.80
CA LEU A 199 6.31 8.28 16.05
C LEU A 199 7.66 8.83 16.47
N LYS A 200 8.58 8.99 15.52
CA LYS A 200 9.91 9.50 15.84
C LYS A 200 9.84 10.97 16.24
N LYS A 201 10.21 11.28 17.49
CA LYS A 201 10.07 12.62 18.09
C LYS A 201 10.76 13.73 17.30
N SER A 202 11.87 13.41 16.65
CA SER A 202 12.66 14.38 15.89
C SER A 202 12.07 14.74 14.52
N THR A 203 11.13 13.95 13.98
CA THR A 203 10.60 14.17 12.63
C THR A 203 9.07 14.26 12.57
N VAL A 204 8.35 13.63 13.51
CA VAL A 204 6.90 13.57 13.54
C VAL A 204 6.38 14.03 14.91
N SER A 205 5.54 15.05 14.91
CA SER A 205 4.74 15.43 16.09
C SER A 205 3.30 14.95 15.92
N TYR A 206 2.54 14.87 17.02
CA TYR A 206 1.13 14.52 16.97
C TYR A 206 0.29 15.44 17.86
N LYS A 207 -0.97 15.60 17.49
CA LYS A 207 -1.96 16.42 18.21
C LYS A 207 -2.78 15.56 19.16
N GLU A 208 -3.35 14.47 18.63
CA GLU A 208 -4.19 13.54 19.38
C GLU A 208 -4.13 12.14 18.74
N PHE A 209 -4.56 11.14 19.49
CA PHE A 209 -4.87 9.82 18.97
C PHE A 209 -6.23 9.36 19.50
N LYS A 210 -6.90 8.49 18.75
CA LYS A 210 -8.24 7.97 19.03
C LYS A 210 -8.28 6.48 18.70
N ILE A 211 -9.07 5.73 19.46
CA ILE A 211 -9.37 4.33 19.16
C ILE A 211 -10.69 4.29 18.40
N ILE A 212 -10.69 3.62 17.25
CA ILE A 212 -11.89 3.31 16.49
C ILE A 212 -12.20 1.85 16.75
N ASP A 213 -13.30 1.61 17.46
CA ASP A 213 -13.73 0.26 17.79
C ASP A 213 -14.38 -0.42 16.59
N PHE A 214 -14.19 -1.74 16.52
CA PHE A 214 -14.87 -2.60 15.58
C PHE A 214 -15.82 -3.54 16.31
N THR A 215 -16.86 -3.98 15.62
CA THR A 215 -17.54 -5.21 15.99
C THR A 215 -16.63 -6.38 15.61
N THR A 216 -16.14 -7.11 16.61
CA THR A 216 -15.06 -8.11 16.46
C THR A 216 -15.17 -9.19 17.52
N ARG A 217 -14.64 -10.38 17.22
CA ARG A 217 -14.49 -11.50 18.19
C ARG A 217 -13.06 -11.60 18.72
N MET A 218 -12.14 -10.83 18.16
CA MET A 218 -10.70 -10.93 18.41
C MET A 218 -10.10 -9.64 19.00
N MET A 219 -10.90 -8.79 19.66
CA MET A 219 -10.48 -7.52 20.28
C MET A 219 -9.77 -6.57 19.31
N ARG A 220 -10.23 -6.54 18.04
CA ARG A 220 -9.67 -5.68 17.01
C ARG A 220 -10.18 -4.25 17.11
N ASN A 221 -9.28 -3.31 16.83
CA ASN A 221 -9.59 -1.90 16.70
C ASN A 221 -8.66 -1.25 15.68
N CYS A 222 -8.86 0.03 15.44
CA CYS A 222 -7.91 0.86 14.73
C CYS A 222 -7.40 2.00 15.63
N LEU A 223 -6.09 2.11 15.76
CA LEU A 223 -5.43 3.25 16.40
C LEU A 223 -5.25 4.37 15.36
N LYS A 224 -6.07 5.41 15.46
CA LYS A 224 -6.01 6.63 14.65
C LYS A 224 -5.12 7.66 15.33
N VAL A 225 -4.16 8.24 14.61
CA VAL A 225 -3.27 9.28 15.13
C VAL A 225 -3.26 10.48 14.18
N ASN A 226 -3.60 11.66 14.70
CA ASN A 226 -3.53 12.92 13.97
C ASN A 226 -2.13 13.51 14.17
N ALA A 227 -1.27 13.40 13.16
CA ALA A 227 0.14 13.75 13.17
C ALA A 227 0.49 14.92 12.24
N VAL A 228 1.68 15.46 12.41
CA VAL A 228 2.27 16.49 11.56
C VAL A 228 3.69 16.07 11.19
N TYR A 229 3.98 16.03 9.89
CA TYR A 229 5.31 15.79 9.35
C TYR A 229 5.69 16.95 8.43
N LYS A 230 6.78 17.66 8.74
CA LYS A 230 7.25 18.82 7.96
C LYS A 230 6.16 19.83 7.61
N ASN A 231 5.36 20.22 8.60
CA ASN A 231 4.23 21.15 8.46
C ASN A 231 3.09 20.65 7.55
N LYS A 232 3.05 19.36 7.20
CA LYS A 232 1.92 18.73 6.52
C LYS A 232 1.12 17.88 7.51
N ASN A 233 -0.20 18.02 7.47
CA ASN A 233 -1.09 17.18 8.26
C ASN A 233 -1.08 15.75 7.71
N VAL A 234 -0.86 14.78 8.59
CA VAL A 234 -0.90 13.35 8.25
C VAL A 234 -1.78 12.64 9.27
N VAL A 235 -2.73 11.83 8.81
CA VAL A 235 -3.56 10.99 9.68
C VAL A 235 -3.15 9.55 9.47
N LEU A 236 -2.81 8.89 10.56
CA LEU A 236 -2.29 7.53 10.56
C LEU A 236 -3.35 6.60 11.12
N PHE A 237 -3.62 5.51 10.43
CA PHE A 237 -4.54 4.47 10.86
C PHE A 237 -3.78 3.15 10.93
N ASN A 238 -3.61 2.60 12.12
CA ASN A 238 -3.00 1.30 12.34
C ASN A 238 -4.04 0.30 12.81
N SER A 239 -4.16 -0.83 12.13
CA SER A 239 -5.10 -1.87 12.53
C SER A 239 -4.57 -3.27 12.29
N HIS A 240 -5.18 -4.22 13.02
CA HIS A 240 -5.04 -5.65 12.79
C HIS A 240 -6.44 -6.22 12.53
N LEU A 241 -6.84 -6.34 11.26
CA LEU A 241 -8.20 -6.76 10.90
C LEU A 241 -8.42 -8.25 11.18
N GLU A 242 -9.68 -8.65 11.41
CA GLU A 242 -10.10 -10.00 11.82
C GLU A 242 -9.30 -11.08 11.09
N SER A 243 -8.72 -12.01 11.85
CA SER A 243 -7.85 -13.05 11.30
C SER A 243 -8.66 -14.23 10.76
N THR A 244 -7.94 -15.20 10.22
CA THR A 244 -8.46 -16.48 9.70
C THR A 244 -9.45 -16.34 8.55
N VAL A 245 -9.84 -17.48 7.97
CA VAL A 245 -10.79 -17.51 6.84
C VAL A 245 -12.22 -17.30 7.34
N GLU A 246 -12.52 -17.79 8.53
CA GLU A 246 -13.83 -17.71 9.20
C GLU A 246 -14.18 -16.29 9.64
N GLY A 247 -13.17 -15.42 9.81
CA GLY A 247 -13.34 -13.99 10.10
C GLY A 247 -13.52 -13.12 8.85
N ALA A 248 -13.72 -13.70 7.67
CA ALA A 248 -13.77 -12.96 6.40
C ALA A 248 -14.89 -11.90 6.35
N ASP A 249 -16.07 -12.22 6.89
CA ASP A 249 -17.21 -11.30 6.83
C ASP A 249 -17.01 -10.12 7.78
N GLU A 250 -16.52 -10.35 9.00
CA GLU A 250 -16.12 -9.26 9.91
C GLU A 250 -14.98 -8.42 9.33
N ARG A 251 -13.94 -9.06 8.78
CA ARG A 251 -12.80 -8.37 8.15
C ARG A 251 -13.25 -7.43 7.03
N LYS A 252 -14.19 -7.85 6.19
CA LYS A 252 -14.74 -6.99 5.11
C LYS A 252 -15.52 -5.80 5.69
N VAL A 253 -16.29 -6.00 6.75
CA VAL A 253 -17.03 -4.90 7.43
C VAL A 253 -16.04 -3.91 8.03
N GLN A 254 -15.00 -4.39 8.71
CA GLN A 254 -13.93 -3.57 9.28
C GLN A 254 -13.18 -2.80 8.19
N LEU A 255 -12.82 -3.45 7.08
CA LEU A 255 -12.17 -2.80 5.94
C LEU A 255 -13.05 -1.69 5.35
N LYS A 256 -14.36 -1.93 5.19
CA LYS A 256 -15.31 -0.91 4.71
C LYS A 256 -15.40 0.28 5.67
N GLN A 257 -15.42 0.02 6.98
CA GLN A 257 -15.38 1.08 7.99
C GLN A 257 -14.10 1.91 7.87
N MET A 258 -12.95 1.26 7.70
CA MET A 258 -11.67 1.96 7.54
C MET A 258 -11.59 2.81 6.28
N PHE A 259 -12.12 2.33 5.15
CA PHE A 259 -12.19 3.17 3.95
C PHE A 259 -13.09 4.39 4.14
N LYS A 260 -14.21 4.28 4.87
CA LYS A 260 -15.05 5.43 5.21
C LYS A 260 -14.28 6.46 6.05
N GLU A 261 -13.53 6.01 7.05
CA GLU A 261 -12.70 6.87 7.90
C GLU A 261 -11.59 7.58 7.12
N VAL A 262 -10.93 6.86 6.21
CA VAL A 262 -9.90 7.43 5.34
C VAL A 262 -10.50 8.46 4.38
N MET A 263 -11.64 8.15 3.75
CA MET A 263 -12.32 9.06 2.82
C MET A 263 -12.93 10.29 3.52
N ALA A 264 -13.25 10.19 4.81
CA ALA A 264 -13.74 11.32 5.60
C ALA A 264 -12.62 12.29 6.04
N CYS A 265 -11.35 11.98 5.76
CA CYS A 265 -10.24 12.89 6.06
C CYS A 265 -10.30 14.16 5.20
N PRO A 266 -9.91 15.33 5.74
CA PRO A 266 -9.86 16.58 4.98
C PRO A 266 -8.95 16.48 3.75
N ALA A 267 -9.30 17.22 2.69
CA ALA A 267 -8.55 17.20 1.42
C ALA A 267 -7.10 17.70 1.52
N ASP A 268 -6.79 18.53 2.52
CA ASP A 268 -5.45 19.06 2.80
C ASP A 268 -4.58 18.12 3.66
N THR A 269 -5.11 16.93 3.98
CA THR A 269 -4.52 16.00 4.92
C THR A 269 -4.17 14.69 4.22
N THR A 270 -2.95 14.20 4.43
CA THR A 270 -2.53 12.89 3.91
C THR A 270 -2.97 11.78 4.85
N ALA A 271 -3.77 10.83 4.39
CA ALA A 271 -4.16 9.66 5.17
C ALA A 271 -3.27 8.45 4.84
N ILE A 272 -2.78 7.74 5.86
CA ILE A 272 -2.04 6.48 5.74
C ILE A 272 -2.77 5.42 6.55
N PHE A 273 -3.36 4.43 5.87
CA PHE A 273 -3.89 3.23 6.50
C PHE A 273 -2.95 2.06 6.27
N ALA A 274 -2.44 1.49 7.35
CA ALA A 274 -1.45 0.42 7.31
C ALA A 274 -1.68 -0.59 8.46
N GLY A 275 -1.16 -1.80 8.28
CA GLY A 275 -1.16 -2.81 9.31
C GLY A 275 -1.26 -4.22 8.76
N ASP A 276 -1.59 -5.17 9.63
CA ASP A 276 -1.91 -6.54 9.23
C ASP A 276 -3.40 -6.64 8.91
N LEU A 277 -3.72 -6.58 7.63
CA LEU A 277 -5.11 -6.54 7.18
C LEU A 277 -5.71 -7.93 7.02
N ASN A 278 -4.93 -9.02 7.12
CA ASN A 278 -5.40 -10.40 6.90
C ASN A 278 -6.17 -10.62 5.58
N LEU A 279 -6.03 -9.74 4.59
CA LEU A 279 -6.84 -9.77 3.38
C LEU A 279 -6.39 -10.88 2.43
N ARG A 280 -7.38 -11.43 1.72
CA ARG A 280 -7.16 -12.20 0.49
C ARG A 280 -7.64 -11.36 -0.69
N ASP A 281 -7.01 -11.52 -1.84
CA ASP A 281 -7.28 -10.67 -3.03
C ASP A 281 -8.78 -10.59 -3.39
N LYS A 282 -9.50 -11.72 -3.31
CA LYS A 282 -10.96 -11.79 -3.56
C LYS A 282 -11.80 -10.92 -2.64
N GLU A 283 -11.31 -10.56 -1.45
CA GLU A 283 -12.04 -9.76 -0.47
C GLU A 283 -11.93 -8.26 -0.76
N VAL A 284 -10.90 -7.86 -1.51
CA VAL A 284 -10.69 -6.48 -1.92
C VAL A 284 -11.68 -6.11 -3.02
N ILE A 285 -11.82 -6.96 -4.05
CA ILE A 285 -12.65 -6.72 -5.25
C ILE A 285 -14.13 -6.49 -4.88
N VAL A 286 -14.68 -7.29 -3.97
CA VAL A 286 -16.09 -7.16 -3.53
C VAL A 286 -16.32 -5.83 -2.78
N SER A 287 -15.30 -5.30 -2.09
CA SER A 287 -15.41 -4.02 -1.39
C SER A 287 -15.48 -2.83 -2.34
N TRP A 288 -14.76 -2.88 -3.46
CA TRP A 288 -14.83 -1.86 -4.51
C TRP A 288 -16.18 -1.83 -5.23
N LEU A 289 -16.76 -2.99 -5.54
CA LEU A 289 -18.08 -3.08 -6.18
C LEU A 289 -19.20 -2.46 -5.31
N VAL A 290 -19.18 -2.69 -4.00
CA VAL A 290 -20.19 -2.10 -3.08
C VAL A 290 -20.01 -0.59 -2.93
N LEU A 291 -18.77 -0.07 -3.02
CA LEU A 291 -18.52 1.37 -3.04
C LEU A 291 -18.92 2.03 -4.37
N SER A 292 -18.80 1.31 -5.48
CA SER A 292 -19.19 1.78 -6.82
C SER A 292 -20.71 1.99 -6.92
N VAL A 293 -21.50 1.08 -6.34
CA VAL A 293 -22.97 1.15 -6.33
C VAL A 293 -23.49 2.32 -5.49
N TRP A 294 -22.75 2.77 -4.48
CA TRP A 294 -23.06 4.01 -3.74
C TRP A 294 -22.52 5.28 -4.40
N TYR A 295 -21.49 5.18 -5.24
CA TYR A 295 -20.89 6.33 -5.94
C TYR A 295 -21.72 6.83 -7.14
N CYS A 296 -22.83 6.17 -7.48
CA CYS A 296 -23.72 6.62 -8.54
C CYS A 296 -24.57 7.86 -8.15
N VAL A 297 -24.43 8.38 -6.92
CA VAL A 297 -25.18 9.55 -6.42
C VAL A 297 -24.26 10.59 -5.78
N ILE A 298 -23.24 11.10 -6.47
CA ILE A 298 -22.76 12.48 -6.28
C ILE A 298 -22.27 13.02 -7.63
N HIS A 299 -23.17 13.72 -8.31
CA HIS A 299 -22.90 14.58 -9.46
C HIS A 299 -22.50 15.98 -8.97
N ASN A 300 -21.56 16.61 -9.69
CA ASN A 300 -21.34 18.06 -9.82
C ASN A 300 -20.85 18.88 -8.61
N ILE A 301 -19.71 19.56 -8.84
CA ILE A 301 -19.40 21.00 -8.68
C ILE A 301 -17.85 21.08 -8.59
N LEU A 302 -17.06 21.35 -9.63
CA LEU A 302 -16.95 22.44 -10.62
C LEU A 302 -16.31 23.74 -10.04
N TYR A 303 -15.09 24.06 -10.51
CA TYR A 303 -14.26 25.31 -10.50
C TYR A 303 -14.14 26.11 -9.18
N ILE A 304 -12.97 26.55 -8.72
CA ILE A 304 -11.90 27.37 -9.34
C ILE A 304 -10.55 26.98 -8.73
#